data_AF-A0A925DHN0-F1
#
_entry.id   AF-A0A925DHN0-F1
#
_cell.length_a   1.000
_cell.length_b   1.000
_cell.length_c   1.000
_cell.angle_alpha   90.00
_cell.angle_beta   90.00
_cell.angle_gamma   90.00
#
_symmetry.space_group_name_H-M   'P 1'
#
loop_
_entity.id
_entity.type
_entity.pdbx_description
1 polymer ?
#
loop_
_entity_poly.entity_id
_entity_poly.type
_entity_poly.pdbx_seq_one_letter_code
_entity_poly.pdbx_strand_id
1 'polypeptide(L)'
;AVAGIDDPLTRLVAAGVLLRGGRASPALLTSAVEAASDQGWRRPLLAWLGVQAMRAEQAGDVQETQRIRRRIALAQGAPGGANSP
;
A
#
# COMPACT_ATOMS: atom_id res chain seq x y z
N ALA A 1 14.04 0.45 -12.24
CA ALA A 1 12.74 -0.18 -12.50
C ALA A 1 12.60 -1.38 -11.57
N VAL A 2 11.49 -1.48 -10.84
CA VAL A 2 11.23 -2.55 -9.85
C VAL A 2 10.30 -3.64 -10.45
N ALA A 3 9.70 -3.36 -11.61
CA ALA A 3 8.74 -4.22 -12.30
C ALA A 3 9.33 -5.54 -12.87
N GLY A 4 10.66 -5.68 -12.95
CA GLY A 4 11.34 -6.88 -13.49
C GLY A 4 11.92 -7.83 -12.42
N ILE A 5 11.57 -7.64 -11.15
CA ILE A 5 11.98 -8.55 -10.08
C ILE A 5 10.86 -9.59 -9.91
N ASP A 6 11.15 -10.85 -10.27
CA ASP A 6 10.20 -11.97 -10.19
C ASP A 6 9.88 -12.38 -8.75
N ASP A 7 10.81 -12.13 -7.81
CA ASP A 7 10.57 -12.36 -6.39
C ASP A 7 9.83 -11.17 -5.74
N PRO A 8 8.57 -11.35 -5.30
CA PRO A 8 7.79 -10.29 -4.66
C PRO A 8 8.44 -9.77 -3.37
N LEU A 9 9.20 -10.61 -2.64
CA LEU A 9 9.89 -10.14 -1.43
C LEU A 9 11.03 -9.18 -1.77
N THR A 10 11.89 -9.56 -2.72
CA THR A 10 12.96 -8.70 -3.22
C THR A 10 12.40 -7.37 -3.76
N ARG A 11 11.24 -7.41 -4.43
CA ARG A 11 10.52 -6.22 -4.88
C ARG A 11 10.11 -5.30 -3.72
N LEU A 12 9.56 -5.85 -2.63
CA LEU A 12 9.19 -5.07 -1.44
C LEU A 12 10.41 -4.45 -0.75
N VAL A 13 11.52 -5.21 -0.64
CA VAL A 13 12.77 -4.70 -0.06
C VAL A 13 13.35 -3.56 -0.91
N ALA A 14 13.43 -3.74 -2.23
CA ALA A 14 13.90 -2.71 -3.15
C ALA A 14 13.03 -1.44 -3.07
N ALA A 15 11.70 -1.60 -2.99
CA ALA A 15 10.79 -0.49 -2.77
C ALA A 15 11.04 0.22 -1.43
N GLY A 16 11.28 -0.54 -0.35
CA GLY A 16 11.60 0.00 0.98
C GLY A 16 12.91 0.80 0.99
N VAL A 17 13.94 0.32 0.29
CA VAL A 17 15.22 1.02 0.15
C VAL A 17 15.04 2.34 -0.61
N LEU A 18 14.31 2.34 -1.72
CA LEU A 18 14.03 3.55 -2.50
C LEU A 18 13.17 4.56 -1.73
N LEU A 19 12.19 4.09 -0.95
CA LEU A 19 11.40 4.94 -0.05
C LEU A 19 12.29 5.62 0.99
N ARG A 20 13.16 4.87 1.67
CA ARG A 20 14.10 5.42 2.66
C ARG A 20 15.05 6.44 2.05
N GLY A 21 15.45 6.25 0.80
CA GLY A 21 16.27 7.20 0.04
C GLY A 21 15.51 8.41 -0.51
N GLY A 22 14.24 8.62 -0.14
CA GLY A 22 13.43 9.75 -0.62
C GLY A 22 12.97 9.65 -2.07
N ARG A 23 13.24 8.53 -2.76
CA ARG A 23 12.93 8.31 -4.18
C ARG A 23 11.62 7.55 -4.41
N ALA A 24 10.73 7.53 -3.43
CA ALA A 24 9.44 6.90 -3.61
C ALA A 24 8.57 7.71 -4.58
N SER A 25 8.12 7.05 -5.65
CA SER A 25 7.15 7.54 -6.61
C SER A 25 5.79 6.87 -6.40
N PRO A 26 4.68 7.47 -6.87
CA PRO A 26 3.37 6.82 -6.81
C PRO A 26 3.37 5.40 -7.40
N ALA A 27 4.00 5.23 -8.57
CA ALA A 27 4.11 3.92 -9.24
C ALA A 27 4.88 2.88 -8.42
N LEU A 28 5.93 3.29 -7.68
CA LEU A 28 6.66 2.39 -6.79
C LEU A 28 5.76 1.88 -5.65
N LEU A 29 4.97 2.78 -5.06
CA LEU A 29 4.06 2.44 -3.97
C LEU A 29 2.93 1.53 -4.44
N THR A 30 2.35 1.81 -5.61
CA THR A 30 1.37 0.93 -6.23
C THR A 30 1.96 -0.47 -6.45
N SER A 31 3.17 -0.56 -7.04
CA SER A 31 3.83 -1.86 -7.28
C SER A 31 4.09 -2.66 -6.00
N ALA A 32 4.44 -1.99 -4.89
CA ALA A 32 4.63 -2.65 -3.59
C ALA A 32 3.31 -3.12 -2.96
N VAL A 33 2.22 -2.35 -3.14
CA VAL A 33 0.88 -2.77 -2.69
C VAL A 33 0.38 -3.97 -3.47
N GLU A 34 0.51 -3.97 -4.80
CA GLU A 34 0.11 -5.11 -5.65
C GLU A 34 0.92 -6.37 -5.27
N ALA A 35 2.24 -6.24 -5.16
CA ALA A 35 3.10 -7.37 -4.78
C ALA A 35 2.76 -7.98 -3.40
N ALA A 36 2.40 -7.16 -2.41
CA ALA A 36 1.97 -7.66 -1.11
C ALA A 36 0.56 -8.25 -1.14
N SER A 37 -0.33 -7.68 -1.96
CA SER A 37 -1.72 -8.14 -2.12
C SER A 37 -1.79 -9.49 -2.82
N ASP A 38 -1.06 -9.66 -3.93
CA ASP A 38 -1.02 -10.89 -4.72
C ASP A 38 -0.56 -12.10 -3.90
N GLN A 39 0.33 -11.86 -2.94
CA GLN A 39 0.85 -12.90 -2.04
C GLN A 39 0.03 -13.08 -0.76
N GLY A 40 -1.04 -12.30 -0.57
CA GLY A 40 -1.85 -12.33 0.65
C GLY A 40 -1.12 -11.83 1.91
N TRP A 41 -0.05 -11.05 1.74
CA TRP A 41 0.79 -10.61 2.86
C TRP A 41 0.20 -9.38 3.56
N ARG A 42 -0.64 -9.63 4.56
CA ARG A 42 -1.35 -8.59 5.31
C ARG A 42 -0.45 -7.52 5.95
N ARG A 43 0.63 -7.92 6.64
CA ARG A 43 1.50 -6.98 7.37
C ARG A 43 2.20 -5.97 6.43
N PRO A 44 2.92 -6.40 5.37
CA PRO A 44 3.50 -5.44 4.44
C PRO A 44 2.44 -4.68 3.64
N LEU A 45 1.30 -5.30 3.29
CA LEU A 45 0.20 -4.60 2.62
C LEU A 45 -0.29 -3.40 3.45
N LEU A 46 -0.52 -3.58 4.75
CA LEU A 46 -0.94 -2.51 5.65
C LEU A 46 0.13 -1.41 5.78
N ALA A 47 1.40 -1.78 5.86
CA ALA A 47 2.49 -0.81 5.91
C ALA A 47 2.53 0.06 4.63
N TRP A 48 2.43 -0.56 3.46
CA TRP A 48 2.46 0.17 2.18
C TRP A 48 1.21 1.02 1.94
N LEU A 49 0.03 0.54 2.33
CA LEU A 49 -1.19 1.35 2.32
C LEU A 49 -1.06 2.55 3.27
N GLY A 50 -0.44 2.39 4.44
CA GLY A 50 -0.16 3.49 5.35
C GLY A 50 0.74 4.57 4.73
N VAL A 51 1.79 4.16 4.01
CA VAL A 51 2.68 5.10 3.29
C VAL A 51 1.92 5.84 2.18
N GLN A 52 1.03 5.18 1.44
CA GLN A 52 0.20 5.85 0.43
C GLN A 52 -0.77 6.85 1.06
N ALA A 53 -1.43 6.48 2.17
CA ALA A 53 -2.34 7.39 2.87
C ALA A 53 -1.63 8.65 3.36
N MET A 54 -0.47 8.49 4.01
CA MET A 54 0.35 9.61 4.48
C MET A 54 0.72 10.57 3.35
N ARG A 55 1.03 10.05 2.15
CA ARG A 55 1.37 10.89 1.01
C ARG A 55 0.17 11.59 0.39
N ALA A 56 -0.96 10.90 0.26
CA ALA A 56 -2.20 11.52 -0.21
C ALA A 56 -2.62 12.67 0.73
N GLU A 57 -2.48 12.47 2.05
CA GLU A 57 -2.71 13.50 3.06
C GLU A 57 -1.75 14.70 2.88
N GLN A 58 -0.45 14.44 2.69
CA GLN A 58 0.55 15.49 2.43
C GLN A 58 0.30 16.25 1.13
N ALA A 59 -0.28 15.59 0.12
CA ALA A 59 -0.66 16.20 -1.15
C ALA A 59 -2.01 16.94 -1.09
N GLY A 60 -2.74 16.85 0.03
CA GLY A 60 -4.09 17.40 0.15
C GLY A 60 -5.17 16.61 -0.61
N ASP A 61 -4.85 15.41 -1.09
CA ASP A 61 -5.79 14.54 -1.80
C ASP A 61 -6.66 13.78 -0.80
N VAL A 62 -7.72 14.46 -0.35
CA VAL A 62 -8.68 13.92 0.62
C VAL A 62 -9.42 12.70 0.04
N GLN A 63 -9.71 12.69 -1.26
CA GLN A 63 -10.45 11.59 -1.87
C GLN A 63 -9.63 10.31 -1.89
N GLU A 64 -8.38 10.39 -2.34
CA GLU A 64 -7.48 9.23 -2.38
C GLU A 64 -7.12 8.77 -0.97
N THR A 65 -6.92 9.69 -0.03
CA THR A 65 -6.73 9.36 1.40
C THR A 65 -7.87 8.48 1.92
N GLN A 66 -9.12 8.89 1.68
CA GLN A 66 -10.29 8.13 2.13
C GLN A 66 -10.41 6.78 1.44
N ARG A 67 -10.07 6.71 0.15
CA ARG A 67 -10.03 5.44 -0.60
C ARG A 67 -9.02 4.47 -0.01
N ILE A 68 -7.82 4.94 0.31
CA ILE A 68 -6.76 4.11 0.91
C ILE A 68 -7.14 3.67 2.32
N ARG A 69 -7.72 4.56 3.14
CA ARG A 69 -8.20 4.20 4.49
C ARG A 69 -9.25 3.09 4.47
N ARG A 70 -10.18 3.10 3.50
CA ARG A 70 -11.13 1.98 3.31
C ARG A 70 -10.41 0.67 2.99
N ARG A 71 -9.40 0.69 2.12
CA ARG A 71 -8.58 -0.50 1.81
C ARG A 71 -7.84 -1.03 3.04
N ILE A 72 -7.31 -0.14 3.88
CA ILE A 72 -6.66 -0.51 5.15
C ILE A 72 -7.66 -1.23 6.06
N ALA A 73 -8.87 -0.69 6.23
CA ALA A 73 -9.91 -1.32 7.05
C ALA A 73 -10.26 -2.74 6.56
N LEU A 74 -10.44 -2.90 5.24
CA LEU A 74 -10.68 -4.22 4.63
C LEU A 74 -9.51 -5.18 4.88
N ALA A 75 -8.27 -4.75 4.69
CA ALA A 75 -7.07 -5.57 4.89
C ALA A 75 -6.82 -5.91 6.38
N GLN A 76 -7.29 -5.10 7.32
CA GLN A 76 -7.25 -5.39 8.76
C GLN A 76 -8.27 -6.47 9.17
N GLY A 77 -9.21 -6.84 8.29
CA GLY A 77 -10.29 -7.75 8.62
C GLY A 77 -11.44 -7.06 9.36
N ALA A 78 -11.59 -5.74 9.22
CA ALA A 78 -12.84 -5.11 9.63
C ALA A 78 -13.96 -5.70 8.76
N PRO A 79 -15.06 -6.23 9.34
CA PRO A 79 -16.18 -6.71 8.56
C PRO A 79 -16.70 -5.55 7.71
N GLY A 80 -16.52 -5.66 6.40
CA GLY A 80 -17.14 -4.73 5.46
C GLY A 80 -18.65 -4.83 5.62
N GLY A 81 -19.27 -3.82 6.23
CA GLY A 81 -20.72 -3.65 6.26
C GLY A 81 -21.53 -4.91 6.62
N ALA A 82 -21.38 -5.43 7.84
CA ALA A 82 -22.34 -6.41 8.35
C ALA A 82 -23.55 -5.68 8.95
N ASN A 83 -24.57 -5.51 8.09
CA ASN A 83 -26.00 -5.59 8.35
C ASN A 83 -26.57 -4.89 9.62
N SER A 84 -27.38 -3.86 9.37
CA SER A 84 -28.39 -3.32 10.28
C SER A 84 -29.43 -4.39 10.65
N PRO A 85 -29.95 -4.41 11.89
CA PRO A 85 -31.38 -4.60 12.13
C PRO A 85 -32.15 -3.30 11.90
#